data_AF-A0A0F9ILP4-F1
#
_entry.id   AF-A0A0F9ILP4-F1
#
_cell.length_a   1.000
_cell.length_b   1.000
_cell.length_c   1.000
_cell.angle_alpha   90.00
_cell.angle_beta   90.00
_cell.angle_gamma   90.00
#
_symmetry.space_group_name_H-M   'P 1'
#
loop_
_entity.id
_entity.type
_entity.pdbx_description
1 polymer ?
#
loop_
_entity_poly.entity_id
_entity_poly.type
_entity_poly.pdbx_seq_one_letter_code
_entity_poly.pdbx_strand_id
1 'polypeptide(L)'
;MTLLIPEGDTLVTYYMLPFIGLNKNSFGGKFKTSYIDKQGLKVYVELHHNMVSPTYKTNPYYISEMVFKGALIILFTIPAERVVDAYRFVSGKYSEMSREAKKIIFKTSSLPYNQKMGSFTNSHPILQALDKTKTLRTYLIKELQVETLPESVELITVPEEHWFIENRIKQ
;
A
#
# COMPACT_ATOMS: atom_id res chain seq x y z
N MET A 1 0.61 5.98 13.76
CA MET A 1 -0.46 6.84 13.16
C MET A 1 -1.36 5.94 12.30
N THR A 2 -1.98 4.96 12.94
CA THR A 2 -2.80 3.89 12.34
C THR A 2 -4.21 4.35 11.93
N LEU A 3 -4.55 5.60 12.24
CA LEU A 3 -5.87 6.24 12.05
C LEU A 3 -6.40 6.22 10.60
N LEU A 4 -5.54 5.99 9.60
CA LEU A 4 -5.88 6.17 8.19
C LEU A 4 -5.95 4.86 7.40
N ILE A 5 -5.56 3.73 7.99
CA ILE A 5 -5.48 2.44 7.31
C ILE A 5 -6.64 1.56 7.81
N PRO A 6 -7.52 1.07 6.92
CA PRO A 6 -8.57 0.14 7.30
C PRO A 6 -8.01 -1.10 7.99
N GLU A 7 -8.77 -1.67 8.93
CA GLU A 7 -8.38 -2.90 9.62
C GLU A 7 -8.10 -4.04 8.63
N GLY A 8 -7.00 -4.75 8.83
CA GLY A 8 -6.53 -5.83 7.94
C GLY A 8 -5.70 -5.36 6.74
N ASP A 9 -5.81 -4.10 6.34
CA ASP A 9 -5.01 -3.52 5.26
C ASP A 9 -3.67 -2.97 5.77
N THR A 10 -2.70 -2.81 4.87
CA THR A 10 -1.42 -2.14 5.14
C THR A 10 -1.13 -1.11 4.04
N LEU A 11 -0.12 -0.26 4.22
CA LEU A 11 0.32 0.61 3.11
C LEU A 11 0.89 -0.20 1.93
N VAL A 12 1.33 -1.44 2.16
CA VAL A 12 1.72 -2.34 1.07
C VAL A 12 0.53 -2.60 0.15
N THR A 13 -0.68 -2.75 0.73
CA THR A 13 -1.91 -3.01 -0.02
C THR A 13 -2.22 -1.87 -1.00
N TYR A 14 -1.95 -0.63 -0.58
CA TYR A 14 -2.34 0.56 -1.31
C TYR A 14 -1.25 1.18 -2.16
N TYR A 15 0.02 0.99 -1.83
CA TYR A 15 1.14 1.56 -2.59
C TYR A 15 1.88 0.53 -3.42
N MET A 16 2.05 -0.69 -2.90
CA MET A 16 2.94 -1.69 -3.51
C MET A 16 2.21 -2.68 -4.41
N LEU A 17 1.01 -3.16 -4.03
CA LEU A 17 0.20 -3.97 -4.94
C LEU A 17 -0.12 -3.26 -6.28
N PRO A 18 -0.39 -1.94 -6.31
CA PRO A 18 -0.54 -1.22 -7.56
C PRO A 18 0.64 -1.35 -8.53
N PHE A 19 1.87 -1.47 -8.05
CA PHE A 19 3.05 -1.59 -8.92
C PHE A 19 3.03 -2.87 -9.75
N ILE A 20 2.40 -3.92 -9.26
CA ILE A 20 2.20 -5.19 -9.99
C ILE A 20 0.84 -5.24 -10.69
N GLY A 21 0.10 -4.11 -10.75
CA GLY A 21 -1.20 -4.02 -11.39
C GLY A 21 -2.34 -4.69 -10.63
N LEU A 22 -2.14 -4.99 -9.34
CA LEU A 22 -3.13 -5.64 -8.49
C LEU A 22 -3.62 -4.70 -7.38
N ASN A 23 -4.73 -5.08 -6.76
CA ASN A 23 -5.24 -4.47 -5.53
C ASN A 23 -5.97 -5.55 -4.71
N LYS A 24 -6.51 -5.19 -3.54
CA LYS A 24 -7.25 -6.15 -2.71
C LYS A 24 -8.41 -6.83 -3.44
N ASN A 25 -9.10 -6.11 -4.33
CA ASN A 25 -10.22 -6.67 -5.10
C ASN A 25 -9.77 -7.73 -6.11
N SER A 26 -8.51 -7.72 -6.54
CA SER A 26 -7.92 -8.78 -7.38
C SER A 26 -7.98 -10.16 -6.73
N PHE A 27 -8.10 -10.22 -5.40
CA PHE A 27 -8.20 -11.46 -4.62
C PHE A 27 -9.61 -11.67 -4.03
N GLY A 28 -10.56 -10.76 -4.32
CA GLY A 28 -11.92 -10.76 -3.80
C GLY A 28 -11.97 -10.76 -2.26
N GLY A 29 -13.05 -11.29 -1.69
CA GLY A 29 -13.20 -11.44 -0.23
C GLY A 29 -12.27 -12.47 0.42
N LYS A 30 -11.25 -12.96 -0.30
CA LYS A 30 -10.22 -13.88 0.21
C LYS A 30 -8.98 -13.14 0.68
N PHE A 31 -8.78 -11.91 0.22
CA PHE A 31 -7.67 -11.07 0.66
C PHE A 31 -7.69 -10.93 2.19
N LYS A 32 -6.58 -11.27 2.84
CA LYS A 32 -6.41 -11.06 4.28
C LYS A 32 -5.54 -9.84 4.53
N THR A 33 -4.35 -9.82 3.96
CA THR A 33 -3.41 -8.70 4.09
C THR A 33 -2.27 -8.84 3.06
N SER A 34 -1.38 -7.85 3.02
CA SER A 34 -0.19 -7.87 2.16
C SER A 34 1.05 -7.38 2.89
N TYR A 35 2.19 -7.97 2.56
CA TYR A 35 3.50 -7.68 3.11
C TYR A 35 4.51 -7.37 2.00
N ILE A 36 5.63 -6.76 2.37
CA ILE A 36 6.79 -6.55 1.49
C ILE A 36 8.03 -7.21 2.12
N ASP A 37 9.02 -7.59 1.33
CA ASP A 37 10.34 -7.93 1.90
C ASP A 37 11.12 -6.66 2.31
N LYS A 38 12.10 -6.80 3.20
CA LYS A 38 12.88 -5.66 3.70
C LYS A 38 13.69 -4.96 2.60
N GLN A 39 13.93 -5.64 1.48
CA GLN A 39 14.62 -5.07 0.33
C GLN A 39 13.67 -4.29 -0.59
N GLY A 40 12.35 -4.41 -0.42
CA GLY A 40 11.36 -3.75 -1.27
C GLY A 40 11.25 -4.34 -2.67
N LEU A 41 11.69 -5.58 -2.87
CA LEU A 41 11.74 -6.25 -4.17
C LEU A 41 10.59 -7.23 -4.39
N LYS A 42 9.93 -7.68 -3.31
CA LYS A 42 8.84 -8.66 -3.40
C LYS A 42 7.64 -8.26 -2.57
N VAL A 43 6.47 -8.51 -3.12
CA VAL A 43 5.18 -8.33 -2.43
C VAL A 43 4.57 -9.70 -2.18
N TYR A 44 4.08 -9.87 -0.96
CA TYR A 44 3.47 -11.09 -0.47
C TYR A 44 2.01 -10.80 -0.17
N VAL A 45 1.10 -11.65 -0.63
CA VAL A 45 -0.33 -11.53 -0.35
C VAL A 45 -0.77 -12.75 0.43
N GLU A 46 -1.30 -12.55 1.63
CA GLU A 46 -1.89 -13.61 2.43
C GLU A 46 -3.39 -13.68 2.17
N LEU A 47 -3.90 -14.88 1.96
CA LEU A 47 -5.33 -15.13 1.80
C LEU A 47 -5.91 -15.85 3.02
N HIS A 48 -7.16 -15.55 3.36
CA HIS A 48 -7.92 -16.31 4.35
C HIS A 48 -8.15 -17.77 3.92
N HIS A 49 -8.30 -18.00 2.62
CA HIS A 49 -8.48 -19.32 2.03
C HIS A 49 -8.23 -19.25 0.52
N ASN A 50 -8.05 -20.43 -0.09
CA ASN A 50 -7.73 -20.55 -1.51
C ASN A 50 -8.84 -19.96 -2.39
N MET A 51 -8.44 -19.35 -3.51
CA MET A 51 -9.37 -18.87 -4.53
C MET A 51 -9.82 -20.02 -5.43
N VAL A 52 -11.10 -20.05 -5.77
CA VAL A 52 -11.67 -21.04 -6.72
C VAL A 52 -11.10 -20.85 -8.12
N SER A 53 -10.91 -19.59 -8.55
CA SER A 53 -10.28 -19.23 -9.81
C SER A 53 -9.14 -18.23 -9.55
N PRO A 54 -7.89 -18.69 -9.46
CA PRO A 54 -6.75 -17.86 -9.09
C PRO A 54 -6.25 -17.04 -10.29
N THR A 55 -7.00 -16.00 -10.68
CA THR A 55 -6.65 -15.11 -11.81
C THR A 55 -5.31 -14.41 -11.61
N TYR A 56 -4.83 -14.26 -10.37
CA TYR A 56 -3.51 -13.70 -10.08
C TYR A 56 -2.35 -14.52 -10.69
N LYS A 57 -2.55 -15.81 -11.00
CA LYS A 57 -1.50 -16.67 -11.59
C LYS A 57 -1.13 -16.26 -13.01
N THR A 58 -1.99 -15.51 -13.71
CA THR A 58 -1.69 -14.99 -15.05
C THR A 58 -0.97 -13.63 -15.00
N ASN A 59 -0.75 -13.08 -13.80
CA ASN A 59 -0.02 -11.83 -13.64
C ASN A 59 1.47 -12.07 -13.99
N PRO A 60 2.10 -11.25 -14.85
CA PRO A 60 3.49 -11.45 -15.27
C PRO A 60 4.51 -11.34 -14.13
N TYR A 61 4.11 -10.76 -13.00
CA TYR A 61 4.96 -10.60 -11.83
C TYR A 61 4.74 -11.67 -10.77
N TYR A 62 3.84 -12.63 -11.00
CA TYR A 62 3.65 -13.79 -10.13
C TYR A 62 4.92 -14.66 -10.14
N ILE A 63 5.40 -15.04 -8.96
CA ILE A 63 6.56 -15.94 -8.80
C ILE A 63 6.09 -17.34 -8.39
N SER A 64 5.44 -17.43 -7.22
CA SER A 64 5.07 -18.69 -6.59
C SER A 64 4.02 -18.48 -5.50
N GLU A 65 3.56 -19.58 -4.92
CA GLU A 65 2.71 -19.58 -3.73
C GLU A 65 3.24 -20.59 -2.73
N MET A 66 3.04 -20.33 -1.43
CA MET A 66 3.45 -21.21 -0.34
C MET A 66 2.39 -21.22 0.75
N VAL A 67 2.27 -22.35 1.45
CA VAL A 67 1.40 -22.44 2.63
C VAL A 67 2.25 -22.19 3.88
N PHE A 68 1.87 -21.21 4.68
CA PHE A 68 2.54 -20.87 5.93
C PHE A 68 1.52 -20.73 7.06
N LYS A 69 1.67 -21.55 8.11
CA LYS A 69 0.75 -21.58 9.26
C LYS A 69 -0.73 -21.70 8.84
N GLY A 70 -1.01 -22.53 7.84
CA GLY A 70 -2.36 -22.77 7.32
C GLY A 70 -2.94 -21.68 6.41
N ALA A 71 -2.20 -20.58 6.15
CA ALA A 71 -2.59 -19.54 5.21
C ALA A 71 -1.81 -19.68 3.89
N LEU A 72 -2.48 -19.42 2.76
CA LEU A 72 -1.84 -19.32 1.45
C LEU A 72 -1.18 -17.94 1.31
N ILE A 73 0.11 -17.93 1.05
CA ILE A 73 0.91 -16.73 0.76
C ILE A 73 1.33 -16.76 -0.70
N ILE A 74 0.94 -15.75 -1.44
CA ILE A 74 1.25 -15.58 -2.86
C ILE A 74 2.39 -14.59 -2.99
N LEU A 75 3.40 -14.92 -3.78
CA LEU A 75 4.60 -14.13 -3.97
C LEU A 75 4.66 -13.48 -5.34
N PHE A 76 4.92 -12.18 -5.37
CA PHE A 76 5.11 -11.37 -6.58
C PHE A 76 6.45 -10.63 -6.55
N THR A 77 7.05 -10.42 -7.72
CA THR A 77 8.22 -9.53 -7.88
C THR A 77 7.76 -8.10 -8.15
N ILE A 78 8.47 -7.12 -7.61
CA ILE A 78 8.34 -5.72 -8.05
C ILE A 78 8.99 -5.57 -9.43
N PRO A 79 8.35 -4.88 -10.39
CA PRO A 79 8.96 -4.60 -11.69
C PRO A 79 10.23 -3.77 -11.55
N ALA A 80 11.24 -4.03 -12.38
CA ALA A 80 12.55 -3.40 -12.28
C ALA A 80 12.48 -1.86 -12.32
N GLU A 81 11.61 -1.31 -13.16
CA GLU A 81 11.37 0.12 -13.31
C GLU A 81 10.69 0.78 -12.09
N ARG A 82 10.23 -0.02 -11.11
CA ARG A 82 9.58 0.45 -9.87
C ARG A 82 10.44 0.25 -8.63
N VAL A 83 11.61 -0.37 -8.74
CA VAL A 83 12.48 -0.67 -7.58
C VAL A 83 12.87 0.60 -6.82
N VAL A 84 13.15 1.71 -7.51
CA VAL A 84 13.50 2.99 -6.85
C VAL A 84 12.33 3.52 -6.01
N ASP A 85 11.10 3.43 -6.52
CA ASP A 85 9.90 3.86 -5.79
C ASP A 85 9.55 2.89 -4.66
N ALA A 86 9.82 1.60 -4.84
CA ALA A 86 9.69 0.61 -3.77
C ALA A 86 10.71 0.85 -2.63
N TYR A 87 11.94 1.26 -2.96
CA TYR A 87 12.90 1.67 -1.94
C TYR A 87 12.44 2.90 -1.16
N ARG A 88 11.83 3.89 -1.85
CA ARG A 88 11.21 5.05 -1.20
C ARG A 88 10.07 4.64 -0.28
N PHE A 89 9.26 3.66 -0.67
CA PHE A 89 8.25 3.06 0.21
C PHE A 89 8.87 2.52 1.49
N VAL A 90 9.86 1.62 1.37
CA VAL A 90 10.52 0.97 2.51
C VAL A 90 11.18 2.02 3.43
N SER A 91 11.71 3.09 2.85
CA SER A 91 12.32 4.21 3.59
C SER A 91 11.31 5.20 4.16
N GLY A 92 10.00 5.01 3.94
CA GLY A 92 8.94 5.91 4.39
C GLY A 92 8.85 7.25 3.64
N LYS A 93 9.53 7.40 2.49
CA LYS A 93 9.63 8.63 1.70
C LYS A 93 8.59 8.66 0.58
N TYR A 94 7.31 8.52 0.93
CA TYR A 94 6.23 8.33 -0.04
C TYR A 94 6.04 9.54 -0.97
N SER A 95 6.24 10.75 -0.44
CA SER A 95 6.06 11.96 -1.24
C SER A 95 7.10 12.14 -2.34
N GLU A 96 8.27 11.50 -2.18
CA GLU A 96 9.38 11.51 -3.14
C GLU A 96 9.18 10.50 -4.28
N MET A 97 8.15 9.64 -4.24
CA MET A 97 7.87 8.69 -5.32
C MET A 97 7.68 9.39 -6.67
N SER A 98 8.09 8.72 -7.73
CA SER A 98 7.95 9.25 -9.10
C SER A 98 6.49 9.56 -9.42
N ARG A 99 6.28 10.53 -10.32
CA ARG A 99 4.93 10.90 -10.76
C ARG A 99 4.22 9.70 -11.41
N GLU A 100 4.97 8.86 -12.10
CA GLU A 100 4.51 7.64 -12.74
C GLU A 100 4.04 6.62 -11.71
N ALA A 101 4.81 6.39 -10.65
CA ALA A 101 4.42 5.53 -9.53
C ALA A 101 3.15 6.03 -8.85
N LYS A 102 3.08 7.33 -8.53
CA LYS A 102 1.88 7.94 -7.93
C LYS A 102 0.64 7.78 -8.82
N LYS A 103 0.77 8.01 -10.13
CA LYS A 103 -0.33 7.78 -11.09
C LYS A 103 -0.84 6.34 -11.08
N ILE A 104 0.07 5.35 -11.01
CA ILE A 104 -0.31 3.94 -10.92
C ILE A 104 -1.06 3.67 -9.62
N ILE A 105 -0.56 4.20 -8.49
CA ILE A 105 -1.22 4.08 -7.19
C ILE A 105 -2.62 4.69 -7.21
N PHE A 106 -2.77 5.92 -7.72
CA PHE A 106 -4.07 6.59 -7.84
C PHE A 106 -5.07 5.81 -8.68
N LYS A 107 -4.60 5.15 -9.75
CA LYS A 107 -5.45 4.39 -10.65
C LYS A 107 -5.84 3.02 -10.09
N THR A 108 -4.92 2.34 -9.41
CA THR A 108 -5.05 0.90 -9.14
C THR A 108 -5.38 0.59 -7.67
N SER A 109 -5.05 1.47 -6.71
CA SER A 109 -5.18 1.21 -5.26
C SER A 109 -6.60 0.93 -4.75
N SER A 110 -7.64 1.16 -5.56
CA SER A 110 -9.08 1.11 -5.21
C SER A 110 -9.55 2.17 -4.20
N LEU A 111 -8.65 3.04 -3.73
CA LEU A 111 -9.00 4.15 -2.85
C LEU A 111 -9.63 5.30 -3.65
N PRO A 112 -10.62 6.02 -3.09
CA PRO A 112 -11.18 7.21 -3.72
C PRO A 112 -10.12 8.26 -4.07
N TYR A 113 -10.08 8.68 -5.32
CA TYR A 113 -9.19 9.75 -5.81
C TYR A 113 -9.98 10.73 -6.67
N ASN A 114 -9.97 12.01 -6.29
CA ASN A 114 -10.73 13.07 -6.95
C ASN A 114 -12.20 12.71 -7.19
N GLN A 115 -12.79 11.95 -6.27
CA GLN A 115 -14.19 11.53 -6.37
C GLN A 115 -15.07 12.75 -6.06
N LYS A 116 -15.99 13.07 -6.97
CA LYS A 116 -16.95 14.17 -6.76
C LYS A 116 -17.97 13.77 -5.69
N MET A 117 -18.10 14.59 -4.66
CA MET A 117 -19.13 14.53 -3.63
C MET A 117 -19.86 15.87 -3.61
N GLY A 118 -20.91 15.98 -4.42
CA GLY A 118 -21.59 17.25 -4.67
C GLY A 118 -20.67 18.25 -5.37
N SER A 119 -20.44 19.41 -4.75
CA SER A 119 -19.57 20.49 -5.24
C SER A 119 -18.08 20.30 -4.91
N PHE A 120 -17.72 19.28 -4.12
CA PHE A 120 -16.35 19.06 -3.67
C PHE A 120 -15.74 17.82 -4.30
N THR A 121 -14.43 17.81 -4.51
CA THR A 121 -13.67 16.59 -4.85
C THR A 121 -12.93 16.11 -3.63
N ASN A 122 -13.09 14.83 -3.30
CA ASN A 122 -12.44 14.20 -2.17
C ASN A 122 -11.50 13.07 -2.63
N SER A 123 -10.36 12.96 -1.94
CA SER A 123 -9.37 11.91 -2.14
C SER A 123 -9.09 11.27 -0.79
N HIS A 124 -8.84 9.97 -0.76
CA HIS A 124 -8.53 9.27 0.47
C HIS A 124 -7.25 9.84 1.12
N PRO A 125 -7.18 9.99 2.46
CA PRO A 125 -6.00 10.52 3.15
C PRO A 125 -4.68 9.82 2.79
N ILE A 126 -4.70 8.49 2.62
CA ILE A 126 -3.54 7.72 2.12
C ILE A 126 -3.06 8.28 0.78
N LEU A 127 -3.94 8.49 -0.20
CA LEU A 127 -3.53 9.04 -1.49
C LEU A 127 -3.08 10.50 -1.39
N GLN A 128 -3.68 11.29 -0.51
CA GLN A 128 -3.26 12.67 -0.25
C GLN A 128 -1.84 12.77 0.35
N ALA A 129 -1.40 11.75 1.08
CA ALA A 129 -0.06 11.71 1.67
C ALA A 129 1.04 11.67 0.58
N LEU A 130 0.77 11.05 -0.58
CA LEU A 130 1.71 11.01 -1.70
C LEU A 130 2.08 12.41 -2.22
N ASP A 131 1.18 13.38 -2.11
CA ASP A 131 1.42 14.76 -2.57
C ASP A 131 1.49 15.77 -1.43
N LYS A 132 1.54 15.30 -0.18
CA LYS A 132 1.58 16.13 1.03
C LYS A 132 0.56 17.28 0.99
N THR A 133 -0.68 16.98 0.58
CA THR A 133 -1.69 18.03 0.33
C THR A 133 -1.92 18.91 1.55
N LYS A 134 -2.24 20.19 1.30
CA LYS A 134 -2.59 21.14 2.36
C LYS A 134 -3.79 20.65 3.19
N THR A 135 -4.78 20.05 2.54
CA THR A 135 -5.99 19.52 3.21
C THR A 135 -5.65 18.45 4.24
N LEU A 136 -4.83 17.46 3.88
CA LEU A 136 -4.39 16.42 4.81
C LEU A 136 -3.56 17.01 5.95
N ARG A 137 -2.65 17.94 5.64
CA ARG A 137 -1.82 18.60 6.66
C ARG A 137 -2.67 19.35 7.68
N THR A 138 -3.65 20.15 7.24
CA THR A 138 -4.56 20.88 8.13
C THR A 138 -5.37 19.92 9.00
N TYR A 139 -5.84 18.81 8.43
CA TYR A 139 -6.53 17.77 9.18
C TYR A 139 -5.62 17.19 10.29
N LEU A 140 -4.40 16.79 9.96
CA LEU A 140 -3.47 16.21 10.94
C LEU A 140 -3.04 17.19 12.03
N ILE A 141 -2.82 18.48 11.71
CA ILE A 141 -2.53 19.52 12.71
C ILE A 141 -3.65 19.58 13.76
N LYS A 142 -4.91 19.56 13.30
CA LYS A 142 -6.08 19.58 14.17
C LYS A 142 -6.21 18.30 15.01
N GLU A 143 -6.09 17.13 14.39
CA GLU A 143 -6.23 15.84 15.07
C GLU A 143 -5.12 15.59 16.10
N LEU A 144 -3.88 15.98 15.79
CA LEU A 144 -2.73 15.82 16.68
C LEU A 144 -2.62 16.93 17.73
N GLN A 145 -3.49 17.95 17.67
CA GLN A 145 -3.48 19.12 18.57
C GLN A 145 -2.11 19.83 18.62
N VAL A 146 -1.47 19.97 17.46
CA VAL A 146 -0.20 20.71 17.30
C VAL A 146 -0.44 22.03 16.59
N GLU A 147 0.45 23.02 16.76
CA GLU A 147 0.31 24.31 16.07
C GLU A 147 0.69 24.22 14.59
N THR A 148 1.78 23.50 14.27
CA THR A 148 2.29 23.35 12.90
C THR A 148 2.91 21.97 12.68
N LEU A 149 2.98 21.54 11.42
CA LEU A 149 3.76 20.39 10.98
C LEU A 149 4.82 20.85 9.98
N PRO A 150 6.11 20.51 10.15
CA PRO A 150 7.16 20.87 9.19
C PRO A 150 6.85 20.40 7.78
N GLU A 151 7.16 21.20 6.76
CA GLU A 151 6.90 20.85 5.35
C GLU A 151 7.66 19.58 4.91
N SER A 152 8.85 19.36 5.50
CA SER A 152 9.68 18.19 5.25
C SER A 152 9.07 16.88 5.73
N VAL A 153 8.21 16.92 6.76
CA VAL A 153 7.61 15.72 7.37
C VAL A 153 6.63 15.05 6.41
N GLU A 154 6.73 13.72 6.33
CA GLU A 154 5.76 12.84 5.67
C GLU A 154 4.45 12.82 6.47
N LEU A 155 3.32 12.85 5.75
CA LEU A 155 1.99 12.97 6.36
C LEU A 155 1.35 11.62 6.68
N ILE A 156 2.14 10.55 6.66
CA ILE A 156 1.71 9.21 7.01
C ILE A 156 2.87 8.45 7.65
N THR A 157 2.54 7.47 8.48
CA THR A 157 3.53 6.68 9.21
C THR A 157 4.47 5.94 8.26
N VAL A 158 5.73 5.80 8.66
CA VAL A 158 6.70 4.92 8.01
C VAL A 158 6.24 3.46 8.05
N PRO A 159 6.81 2.57 7.22
CA PRO A 159 6.43 1.17 7.22
C PRO A 159 6.62 0.53 8.59
N GLU A 160 5.55 -0.06 9.12
CA GLU A 160 5.60 -0.75 10.41
C GLU A 160 6.27 -2.12 10.27
N GLU A 161 6.95 -2.59 11.31
CA GLU A 161 7.68 -3.87 11.27
C GLU A 161 6.77 -5.04 10.84
N HIS A 162 5.51 -5.06 11.28
CA HIS A 162 4.58 -6.12 10.93
C HIS A 162 4.12 -6.12 9.45
N TRP A 163 4.47 -5.10 8.66
CA TRP A 163 4.25 -5.06 7.21
C TRP A 163 5.34 -5.79 6.43
N PHE A 164 6.45 -6.17 7.09
CA PHE A 164 7.53 -6.92 6.48
C PHE A 164 7.34 -8.43 6.68
N ILE A 165 7.45 -9.19 5.59
CA ILE A 165 7.20 -10.65 5.60
C ILE A 165 8.15 -11.38 6.57
N GLU A 166 9.38 -10.90 6.73
CA GLU A 166 10.38 -11.50 7.61
C GLU A 166 9.94 -11.49 9.07
N ASN A 167 9.18 -10.49 9.50
CA ASN A 167 8.66 -10.42 10.85
C ASN A 167 7.45 -11.35 11.02
N ARG A 168 6.65 -11.53 9.96
CA ARG A 168 5.56 -12.51 9.93
C ARG A 168 6.05 -13.96 9.98
N ILE A 169 7.21 -14.25 9.38
CA ILE A 169 7.83 -15.59 9.37
C ILE A 169 8.53 -15.91 10.71
N LYS A 170 9.09 -14.90 11.39
CA LYS A 170 9.79 -15.07 12.67
C LYS A 170 8.86 -15.29 13.87
N GLN A 171 7.65 -14.74 13.83
CA GLN A 171 6.58 -15.02 14.78
C GLN A 171 5.98 -16.39 14.49
#